data_AF-A0AAW6XII6-F1
#
_entry.id   AF-A0AAW6XII6-F1
#
_cell.length_a   1.000
_cell.length_b   1.000
_cell.length_c   1.000
_cell.angle_alpha   90.00
_cell.angle_beta   90.00
_cell.angle_gamma   90.00
#
_symmetry.space_group_name_H-M   'P 1'
#
loop_
_entity.id
_entity.type
_entity.pdbx_description
1 polymer ?
#
loop_
_entity_poly.entity_id
_entity_poly.type
_entity_poly.pdbx_seq_one_letter_code
_entity_poly.pdbx_strand_id
1 'polypeptide(L)' 'HLTDDEKNQVKNNVDNANKDKFPDGTTVTVGDDGTTTVKYPDGSQDTIPGDQLVQGQKGDTTDAGNITPTVPGDKVT' A
#
# COMPACT_ATOMS: atom_id res chain seq x y z
N HIS A 1 2.58 6.18 2.24
CA HIS A 1 1.77 5.78 3.40
C HIS A 1 0.53 5.09 2.86
N LEU A 2 0.19 3.90 3.34
CA LEU A 2 -1.06 3.20 3.04
C LEU A 2 -2.21 3.72 3.91
N THR A 3 -3.37 3.88 3.30
CA THR A 3 -4.64 4.10 3.98
C THR A 3 -5.05 2.88 4.82
N ASP A 4 -5.97 3.06 5.77
CA ASP A 4 -6.45 1.96 6.61
C ASP A 4 -7.16 0.87 5.77
N ASP A 5 -7.86 1.28 4.71
CA ASP A 5 -8.49 0.36 3.78
C ASP A 5 -7.45 -0.48 3.01
N GLU A 6 -6.37 0.16 2.52
CA GLU A 6 -5.27 -0.55 1.86
C GLU A 6 -4.55 -1.52 2.82
N LYS A 7 -4.31 -1.12 4.08
CA LYS A 7 -3.74 -2.01 5.10
C LYS A 7 -4.62 -3.22 5.37
N ASN A 8 -5.94 -3.00 5.50
CA ASN A 8 -6.90 -4.08 5.71
C ASN A 8 -6.94 -5.05 4.51
N GLN A 9 -6.86 -4.53 3.28
CA GLN A 9 -6.76 -5.38 2.09
C GLN A 9 -5.48 -6.23 2.10
N VAL A 10 -4.32 -5.64 2.41
CA VAL A 10 -3.06 -6.38 2.52
C VAL A 10 -3.18 -7.47 3.59
N LYS A 11 -3.68 -7.13 4.79
CA LYS A 11 -3.87 -8.10 5.87
C LYS A 11 -4.77 -9.25 5.44
N ASN A 12 -5.94 -8.96 4.86
CA ASN A 12 -6.88 -9.98 4.40
C ASN A 12 -6.28 -10.87 3.31
N ASN A 13 -5.49 -10.33 2.39
CA ASN A 13 -4.83 -11.11 1.35
C ASN A 13 -3.78 -12.06 1.94
N VAL A 14 -2.98 -11.58 2.91
CA VAL A 14 -2.01 -12.41 3.62
C VAL A 14 -2.69 -13.52 4.42
N ASP A 15 -3.77 -13.20 5.14
CA ASP A 15 -4.56 -14.18 5.90
C ASP A 15 -5.19 -15.22 4.97
N ASN A 16 -5.83 -14.79 3.87
CA ASN A 16 -6.49 -15.69 2.91
C ASN A 16 -5.49 -16.61 2.19
N ALA A 17 -4.32 -16.10 1.81
CA ALA A 17 -3.27 -16.89 1.18
C ALA A 17 -2.72 -17.99 2.11
N ASN A 18 -2.85 -17.81 3.43
CA ASN A 18 -2.27 -18.67 4.46
C ASN A 18 -3.30 -19.29 5.41
N LYS A 19 -4.59 -19.26 5.06
CA LYS A 19 -5.71 -19.63 5.95
C LYS A 19 -5.62 -21.03 6.58
N ASP A 20 -4.93 -21.97 5.93
CA ASP A 20 -4.72 -23.35 6.43
C ASP A 20 -3.25 -23.64 6.78
N LYS A 21 -2.40 -22.61 6.75
CA LYS A 21 -0.95 -22.68 6.97
C LYS A 21 -0.54 -22.02 8.28
N PHE A 22 -1.29 -21.00 8.71
CA PHE A 22 -1.02 -20.33 9.96
C PHE A 22 -1.50 -21.16 11.16
N PRO A 23 -0.66 -21.31 12.19
CA PRO A 23 -1.11 -21.87 13.46
C PRO A 23 -2.10 -20.91 14.15
N ASP A 24 -2.99 -21.49 14.95
CA ASP A 24 -3.97 -20.73 15.73
C ASP A 24 -3.29 -19.71 16.65
N GLY A 25 -3.74 -18.45 16.59
CA GLY A 25 -3.14 -17.35 17.34
C GLY A 25 -2.08 -16.55 16.58
N THR A 26 -1.82 -16.88 15.30
CA THR A 26 -1.01 -16.04 14.42
C THR A 26 -1.66 -14.67 14.23
N THR A 27 -0.85 -13.61 14.31
CA THR A 27 -1.30 -12.22 14.15
C THR A 27 -0.53 -11.56 13.00
N VAL A 28 -1.24 -10.90 12.10
CA VAL A 28 -0.67 -10.15 10.98
C VAL A 28 -0.89 -8.66 11.19
N THR A 29 0.18 -7.87 11.11
CA THR A 29 0.14 -6.40 11.23
C THR A 29 0.80 -5.75 10.02
N VAL A 30 0.17 -4.72 9.46
CA VAL A 30 0.66 -3.98 8.29
C VAL A 30 1.02 -2.55 8.71
N GLY A 31 2.26 -2.14 8.43
CA GLY A 31 2.77 -0.80 8.67
C GLY A 31 2.31 0.22 7.62
N ASP A 32 2.58 1.50 7.88
CA ASP A 32 2.23 2.60 6.96
C ASP A 32 2.96 2.52 5.62
N ASP A 33 4.12 1.87 5.58
CA ASP A 33 4.92 1.63 4.38
C ASP A 33 4.53 0.32 3.65
N GLY A 34 3.56 -0.42 4.17
CA GLY A 34 3.17 -1.74 3.67
C GLY A 34 4.02 -2.89 4.18
N THR A 35 5.05 -2.63 4.99
CA THR A 35 5.81 -3.68 5.65
C THR A 35 4.86 -4.48 6.54
N THR A 36 4.79 -5.79 6.30
CA THR A 36 3.89 -6.68 7.01
C THR A 36 4.69 -7.58 7.95
N THR A 37 4.32 -7.61 9.21
CA THR A 37 4.90 -8.50 10.21
C THR A 37 3.89 -9.57 10.59
N VAL A 38 4.32 -10.83 10.54
CA VAL A 38 3.56 -11.98 10.98
C VAL A 38 4.16 -12.46 12.28
N LYS A 39 3.37 -12.46 13.35
CA LYS A 39 3.78 -12.94 14.68
C LYS A 39 3.11 -14.26 14.97
N TYR A 40 3.92 -15.27 15.27
CA TYR A 40 3.47 -16.62 15.55
C TYR A 40 3.25 -16.85 17.06
N PRO A 41 2.46 -17.87 17.45
CA PRO A 41 2.19 -18.20 18.85
C PRO A 41 3.44 -18.62 19.65
N ASP A 42 4.44 -19.16 18.98
CA ASP A 42 5.74 -19.52 19.57
C ASP A 42 6.62 -18.29 19.86
N GLY A 43 6.16 -17.10 19.49
CA GLY A 43 6.86 -15.83 19.66
C GLY A 43 7.81 -15.48 18.52
N SER A 44 8.01 -16.37 17.55
CA SER A 44 8.77 -16.07 16.33
C SER A 44 8.03 -15.06 15.44
N GLN A 45 8.78 -14.39 14.58
CA GLN A 45 8.24 -13.34 13.70
C GLN A 45 8.89 -13.42 12.33
N ASP A 46 8.06 -13.23 11.31
CA ASP A 46 8.49 -13.01 9.93
C ASP A 46 8.12 -11.60 9.49
N THR A 47 8.96 -11.02 8.64
CA THR A 47 8.73 -9.69 8.06
C THR A 47 8.75 -9.79 6.55
N ILE A 48 7.69 -9.29 5.93
CA ILE A 48 7.53 -9.20 4.50
C ILE A 48 7.61 -7.72 4.12
N PRO A 49 8.66 -7.32 3.38
CA PRO A 49 8.79 -5.97 2.84
C PRO A 49 7.56 -5.53 2.04
N GLY A 50 7.15 -4.26 2.21
CA GLY A 50 5.95 -3.72 1.55
C GLY A 50 6.01 -3.77 0.03
N ASP A 51 7.18 -3.62 -0.58
CA ASP A 51 7.39 -3.71 -2.03
C ASP A 51 7.06 -5.09 -2.64
N GLN A 52 7.00 -6.14 -1.82
CA GLN A 52 6.54 -7.47 -2.24
C GLN A 52 5.01 -7.63 -2.17
N LEU A 53 4.33 -6.78 -1.41
CA LEU A 53 2.89 -6.89 -1.12
C LEU A 53 2.06 -5.80 -1.79
N VAL A 54 2.62 -4.60 -1.93
CA VAL A 54 1.97 -3.47 -2.55
C VAL A 54 2.75 -3.06 -3.78
N GLN A 55 2.03 -2.92 -4.89
CA GLN A 55 2.54 -2.14 -6.01
C GLN A 55 2.05 -0.71 -5.79
N GLY A 56 2.97 0.25 -5.83
CA GLY A 56 2.58 1.65 -5.90
C GLY A 56 1.58 1.83 -7.03
N GLN A 57 0.53 2.63 -6.82
CA GLN A 57 -0.44 2.92 -7.88
C GLN A 57 0.35 3.32 -9.12
N LYS A 58 0.19 2.55 -10.20
CA LYS A 58 0.80 2.84 -11.50
C LYS A 58 0.21 4.16 -11.97
N GLY A 59 0.84 5.25 -11.57
CA GLY A 59 0.54 6.62 -11.93
C GLY A 59 -0.95 6.91 -12.13
N ASP A 60 -1.59 7.46 -11.10
CA ASP A 60 -2.37 8.66 -11.38
C ASP A 60 -1.39 9.76 -11.80
N THR A 61 -0.71 9.61 -12.95
CA THR A 61 -0.16 10.76 -13.65
C THR A 61 -1.33 11.46 -14.32
N THR A 62 -2.26 11.99 -13.52
CA THR A 62 -2.87 13.24 -13.95
C THR A 62 -1.82 14.29 -13.66
N ASP A 63 -0.90 14.47 -14.61
CA ASP A 63 -0.14 15.72 -14.76
C ASP A 63 -1.09 16.85 -15.15
N ALA A 64 -2.16 17.03 -14.37
CA ALA A 64 -3.14 18.10 -14.52
C ALA A 64 -2.76 19.30 -13.64
N GLY A 65 -1.72 19.18 -12.82
CA GLY A 65 -1.25 20.21 -11.90
C GLY A 65 -0.17 21.14 -12.44
N ASN A 66 0.45 20.85 -13.60
CA ASN A 66 1.54 21.65 -14.15
C ASN A 66 1.27 22.18 -15.58
N ILE A 67 0.05 22.64 -15.85
CA ILE A 67 -0.15 23.63 -16.91
C ILE A 67 -0.14 25.02 -16.27
N THR A 68 0.97 25.74 -16.38
CA THR A 68 0.90 27.20 -16.28
C THR A 68 0.20 27.65 -17.57
N PRO A 69 -1.02 28.21 -17.53
CA PRO A 69 -1.65 28.70 -18.75
C PRO A 69 -0.79 29.85 -19.26
N THR A 70 -0.11 29.67 -20.38
CA THR A 70 0.44 30.80 -21.12
C THR A 70 -0.76 31.55 -21.68
N VAL A 71 -1.19 32.61 -21.00
CA VAL A 71 -2.16 33.56 -21.56
C VAL A 71 -1.55 34.08 -22.86
N PRO A 72 -2.14 33.82 -24.05
CA PRO A 72 -1.67 34.45 -25.27
C PRO A 72 -1.83 35.95 -25.10
N GLY A 73 -0.71 36.66 -25.16
CA GLY A 73 -0.64 38.10 -24.91
C GLY A 73 -1.67 38.87 -25.72
N ASP A 74 -2.24 39.87 -25.04
CA ASP A 74 -3.00 41.02 -25.50
C ASP A 74 -3.58 40.98 -26.93
N LYS A 75 -4.92 41.03 -26.96
CA LYS A 75 -5.71 41.40 -28.13
C LYS A 75 -5.17 42.71 -28.72
N VAL A 76 -4.57 42.63 -29.91
CA VAL A 76 -4.23 43.80 -30.73
C VAL A 76 -5.54 44.54 -31.03
N THR A 77 -5.68 45.76 -30.53
CA THR A 77 -6.77 46.70 -30.83
C THR A 77 -6.60 47.34 -32.20
#